data_AF-A0A4Q4M906-F1
#
_entry.id   AF-A0A4Q4M906-F1
#
_cell.length_a   1.000
_cell.length_b   1.000
_cell.length_c   1.000
_cell.angle_alpha   90.00
_cell.angle_beta   90.00
_cell.angle_gamma   90.00
#
_symmetry.space_group_name_H-M   'P 1'
#
loop_
_entity.id
_entity.type
_entity.pdbx_description
1 polymer ?
#
loop_
_entity_poly.entity_id
_entity_poly.type
_entity_poly.pdbx_seq_one_letter_code
_entity_poly.pdbx_strand_id
1 'polypeptide(L)'
;MFTSLQEPFEYPHQLVPIDKADSTKVIGNGYTAQLPPTVSTVFVYDVRHEFAGKACTLALHMPPPFPMPEMAPVHIRSPGGVSVSRLINQVFDTVPMQSVGNTSLIGTVPLVKMASQYNVASFPCEAGQKVGYQVDSVGGFEADWFQMTYPALGLFLLVR
;
A
#
# COMPACT_ATOMS: atom_id res chain seq x y z
N MET A 1 -6.32 -21.98 -5.59
CA MET A 1 -5.79 -22.11 -4.22
C MET A 1 -5.32 -20.73 -3.80
N PHE A 2 -5.88 -20.15 -2.74
CA PHE A 2 -5.50 -18.83 -2.26
C PHE A 2 -4.13 -18.92 -1.58
N THR A 3 -3.16 -18.11 -2.01
CA THR A 3 -1.83 -18.07 -1.39
C THR A 3 -1.88 -17.18 -0.16
N SER A 4 -1.68 -17.76 1.02
CA SER A 4 -1.40 -17.02 2.25
C SER A 4 0.00 -16.44 2.17
N LEU A 5 0.19 -15.24 2.75
CA LEU A 5 1.53 -14.74 3.04
C LEU A 5 2.19 -15.69 4.05
N GLN A 6 3.44 -16.07 3.79
CA GLN A 6 4.25 -16.75 4.79
C GLN A 6 4.95 -15.70 5.63
N GLU A 7 4.87 -15.82 6.95
CA GLU A 7 5.63 -14.97 7.87
C GLU A 7 7.14 -15.11 7.63
N PRO A 8 7.94 -14.07 7.91
CA PRO A 8 7.57 -12.79 8.54
C PRO A 8 7.20 -11.68 7.54
N PHE A 9 6.15 -10.91 7.86
CA PHE A 9 5.75 -9.70 7.12
C PHE A 9 5.11 -8.65 8.05
N GLU A 10 5.04 -7.39 7.59
CA GLU A 10 4.13 -6.38 8.13
C GLU A 10 3.02 -6.05 7.14
N TYR A 11 1.84 -5.74 7.68
CA TYR A 11 0.73 -5.12 6.98
C TYR A 11 0.56 -3.68 7.47
N PRO A 12 -0.07 -2.80 6.68
CA PRO A 12 -0.32 -1.42 7.11
C PRO A 12 -1.29 -1.42 8.30
N HIS A 13 -0.97 -0.65 9.33
CA HIS A 13 -1.88 -0.40 10.46
C HIS A 13 -2.85 0.75 10.16
N GLN A 14 -2.57 1.57 9.14
CA GLN A 14 -3.46 2.63 8.70
C GLN A 14 -3.39 2.79 7.17
N LEU A 15 -4.55 3.00 6.56
CA LEU A 15 -4.68 3.38 5.16
C LEU A 15 -5.32 4.76 5.12
N VAL A 16 -4.62 5.78 4.62
CA VAL A 16 -5.09 7.17 4.65
C VAL A 16 -5.28 7.66 3.22
N PRO A 17 -6.51 7.64 2.68
CA PRO A 17 -6.83 8.27 1.40
C PRO A 17 -6.74 9.79 1.50
N ILE A 18 -5.99 10.42 0.61
CA ILE A 18 -5.72 11.86 0.58
C ILE A 18 -6.01 12.44 -0.80
N ASP A 19 -6.39 13.72 -0.83
CA ASP A 19 -6.49 14.48 -2.08
C ASP A 19 -5.09 14.66 -2.69
N LYS A 20 -4.93 14.39 -4.00
CA LYS A 20 -3.65 14.65 -4.67
C LYS A 20 -3.37 16.15 -4.82
N ALA A 21 -4.42 16.95 -4.99
CA ALA A 21 -4.28 18.40 -5.10
C ALA A 21 -4.01 19.06 -3.75
N ASP A 22 -4.45 18.41 -2.67
CA ASP A 22 -4.20 18.85 -1.31
C ASP A 22 -3.94 17.66 -0.38
N SER A 23 -2.65 17.31 -0.26
CA SER A 23 -2.19 16.22 0.58
C SER A 23 -2.53 16.38 2.08
N THR A 24 -3.03 17.56 2.48
CA THR A 24 -3.55 17.86 3.83
C THR A 24 -5.03 17.55 4.02
N LYS A 25 -5.71 17.02 3.00
CA LYS A 25 -7.13 16.68 3.05
C LYS A 25 -7.34 15.16 2.98
N VAL A 26 -7.83 14.56 4.07
CA VAL A 26 -8.23 13.15 4.12
C VAL A 26 -9.61 13.01 3.49
N ILE A 27 -9.77 12.05 2.58
CA ILE A 27 -11.04 11.82 1.85
C ILE A 27 -11.62 10.42 2.15
N GLY A 28 -11.08 9.70 3.14
CA GLY A 28 -11.46 8.32 3.44
C GLY A 28 -11.70 8.02 4.92
N ASN A 29 -12.16 6.80 5.16
CA ASN A 29 -12.51 6.30 6.49
C ASN A 29 -11.34 5.62 7.24
N GLY A 30 -10.18 5.43 6.60
CA GLY A 30 -9.02 4.79 7.21
C GLY A 30 -8.80 3.30 6.87
N TYR A 31 -9.77 2.66 6.19
CA TYR A 31 -9.83 1.19 6.08
C TYR A 31 -9.65 0.66 4.65
N THR A 32 -9.98 1.47 3.65
CA THR A 32 -9.98 1.07 2.24
C THR A 32 -8.94 1.88 1.49
N ALA A 33 -8.09 1.21 0.72
CA ALA A 33 -7.25 1.88 -0.26
C ALA A 33 -8.11 2.42 -1.39
N GLN A 34 -7.92 3.67 -1.78
CA GLN A 34 -8.64 4.31 -2.88
C GLN A 34 -7.61 4.91 -3.83
N LEU A 35 -7.62 4.44 -5.09
CA LEU A 35 -6.71 4.91 -6.13
C LEU A 35 -7.42 5.38 -7.41
N PRO A 36 -8.42 6.27 -7.36
CA PRO A 36 -8.79 7.04 -8.53
C PRO A 36 -7.68 8.06 -8.89
N PRO A 37 -7.70 8.66 -10.10
CA PRO A 37 -6.65 9.57 -10.56
C PRO A 37 -6.38 10.78 -9.66
N THR A 38 -7.37 11.22 -8.87
CA THR A 38 -7.32 12.41 -7.99
C THR A 38 -7.01 12.12 -6.53
N VAL A 39 -6.92 10.85 -6.13
CA VAL A 39 -6.68 10.45 -4.74
C VAL A 39 -5.45 9.56 -4.66
N SER A 40 -4.63 9.77 -3.65
CA SER A 40 -3.57 8.86 -3.25
C SER A 40 -3.98 8.14 -1.98
N THR A 41 -3.41 6.97 -1.71
CA THR A 41 -3.55 6.35 -0.39
C THR A 41 -2.18 6.21 0.26
N VAL A 42 -2.04 6.70 1.49
CA VAL A 42 -0.85 6.50 2.31
C VAL A 42 -1.03 5.25 3.17
N PHE A 43 -0.10 4.32 3.06
CA PHE A 43 -0.03 3.09 3.84
C PHE A 43 0.99 3.28 4.96
N VAL A 44 0.53 3.20 6.21
CA VAL A 44 1.37 3.43 7.40
C VAL A 44 1.65 2.10 8.08
N TYR A 45 2.92 1.84 8.38
CA TYR A 45 3.39 0.62 9.01
C TYR A 45 4.14 0.96 10.29
N ASP A 46 3.94 0.17 11.34
CA ASP A 46 4.84 0.15 12.49
C ASP A 46 5.79 -1.03 12.30
N VAL A 47 7.00 -0.76 11.84
CA VAL A 47 7.98 -1.82 11.57
C VAL A 47 8.51 -2.33 12.89
N ARG A 48 8.27 -3.61 13.20
CA ARG A 48 8.63 -4.17 14.50
C ARG A 48 10.14 -4.19 14.76
N HIS A 49 10.53 -4.06 16.02
CA HIS A 49 11.93 -3.97 16.45
C HIS A 49 12.74 -5.24 16.11
N GLU A 50 12.12 -6.43 16.10
CA GLU A 50 12.78 -7.69 15.74
C GLU A 50 13.24 -7.79 14.28
N PHE A 51 12.90 -6.80 13.45
CA PHE A 51 13.33 -6.70 12.07
C PHE A 51 14.63 -5.91 11.89
N ALA A 52 15.27 -5.50 12.99
CA ALA A 52 16.57 -4.83 12.95
C ALA A 52 17.61 -5.71 12.22
N GLY A 53 18.30 -5.12 11.25
CA GLY A 53 19.32 -5.81 10.45
C GLY A 53 18.77 -6.72 9.34
N LYS A 54 17.44 -6.79 9.15
CA LYS A 54 16.80 -7.57 8.08
C LYS A 54 16.54 -6.74 6.83
N ALA A 55 16.24 -7.42 5.72
CA ALA A 55 15.79 -6.79 4.48
C ALA A 55 14.26 -6.81 4.39
N CYS A 56 13.69 -5.67 4.03
CA CYS A 56 12.27 -5.49 3.79
C CYS A 56 12.01 -5.34 2.28
N THR A 57 11.07 -6.10 1.74
CA THR A 57 10.58 -5.97 0.37
C THR A 57 9.14 -5.49 0.41
N LEU A 58 8.89 -4.30 -0.13
CA LEU A 58 7.53 -3.82 -0.32
C LEU A 58 6.90 -4.56 -1.50
N ALA A 59 5.81 -5.28 -1.27
CA ALA A 59 5.16 -6.12 -2.27
C ALA A 59 3.65 -5.86 -2.36
N LEU A 60 3.15 -5.73 -3.59
CA LEU A 60 1.72 -5.66 -3.90
C LEU A 60 1.21 -7.05 -4.25
N HIS A 61 0.21 -7.53 -3.52
CA HIS A 61 -0.44 -8.82 -3.75
C HIS A 61 -1.86 -8.60 -4.28
N MET A 62 -2.20 -9.30 -5.35
CA MET A 62 -3.54 -9.36 -5.91
C MET A 62 -4.01 -10.82 -5.95
N PRO A 63 -5.12 -11.16 -5.27
CA PRO A 63 -5.64 -12.51 -5.25
C PRO A 63 -6.25 -12.87 -6.62
N PRO A 64 -6.53 -14.16 -6.88
CA PRO A 64 -7.39 -14.54 -7.99
C PRO A 64 -8.76 -13.86 -7.90
N PRO A 65 -9.50 -13.73 -9.03
CA PRO A 65 -10.85 -13.19 -9.02
C PRO A 65 -11.74 -13.90 -8.01
N PHE A 66 -12.50 -13.12 -7.25
CA PHE A 66 -13.45 -13.66 -6.28
C PHE A 66 -14.68 -14.25 -7.01
N PRO A 67 -15.25 -15.37 -6.54
CA PRO A 67 -16.42 -15.98 -7.17
C PRO A 67 -17.66 -15.09 -7.20
N MET A 68 -17.80 -14.17 -6.22
CA MET A 68 -18.88 -13.19 -6.13
C MET A 68 -18.27 -11.78 -6.23
N PRO A 69 -18.25 -11.17 -7.43
CA PRO A 69 -17.61 -9.87 -7.65
C PRO A 69 -18.18 -8.74 -6.80
N GLU A 70 -19.48 -8.76 -6.52
CA GLU A 70 -20.18 -7.72 -5.74
C GLU A 70 -19.80 -7.72 -4.26
N MET A 71 -19.26 -8.83 -3.77
CA MET A 71 -18.75 -8.99 -2.39
C MET A 71 -17.23 -9.02 -2.35
N ALA A 72 -16.57 -8.76 -3.48
CA ALA A 72 -15.13 -8.80 -3.55
C ALA A 72 -14.54 -7.68 -2.68
N PRO A 73 -13.47 -7.95 -1.91
CA PRO A 73 -12.74 -6.93 -1.16
C PRO A 73 -11.87 -6.05 -2.06
N VAL A 74 -11.96 -6.18 -3.39
CA VAL A 74 -11.21 -5.42 -4.39
C VAL A 74 -12.08 -5.18 -5.61
N HIS A 75 -12.08 -3.94 -6.09
CA HIS A 75 -12.74 -3.54 -7.32
C HIS A 75 -11.75 -2.78 -8.19
N ILE A 76 -11.44 -3.33 -9.38
CA ILE A 76 -10.68 -2.63 -10.42
C ILE A 76 -11.68 -2.12 -11.45
N ARG A 77 -11.89 -0.80 -11.48
CA ARG A 77 -12.81 -0.10 -12.40
C ARG A 77 -12.15 0.24 -13.73
N SER A 78 -10.86 0.54 -13.71
CA SER A 78 -10.08 0.85 -14.91
C SER A 78 -8.69 0.23 -14.84
N PRO A 79 -8.20 -0.42 -15.92
CA PRO A 79 -6.88 -1.03 -15.94
C PRO A 79 -5.77 0.03 -15.87
N GLY A 80 -4.64 -0.36 -15.31
CA GLY A 80 -3.48 0.51 -15.15
C GLY A 80 -2.56 -0.01 -14.05
N GLY A 81 -1.70 0.87 -13.56
CA GLY A 81 -0.67 0.55 -12.58
C GLY A 81 -0.73 1.37 -11.30
N VAL A 82 0.26 1.16 -10.45
CA VAL A 82 0.53 2.01 -9.30
C VAL A 82 1.98 2.47 -9.27
N SER A 83 2.23 3.70 -8.84
CA SER A 83 3.54 4.15 -8.38
C SER A 83 3.54 4.24 -6.87
N VAL A 84 4.67 3.92 -6.25
CA VAL A 84 4.83 3.94 -4.80
C VAL A 84 6.00 4.81 -4.42
N SER A 85 5.75 5.74 -3.50
CA SER A 85 6.73 6.67 -2.97
C SER A 85 6.83 6.54 -1.46
N ARG A 86 8.05 6.60 -0.91
CA ARG A 86 8.29 6.57 0.53
C ARG A 86 8.18 8.00 1.09
N LEU A 87 7.46 8.19 2.20
CA LEU A 87 7.39 9.47 2.90
C LEU A 87 8.73 9.75 3.62
N ILE A 88 9.34 10.91 3.37
CA ILE A 88 10.65 11.27 3.92
C ILE A 88 10.56 11.67 5.40
N ASN A 89 9.44 12.27 5.81
CA ASN A 89 9.21 12.72 7.19
C ASN A 89 8.54 11.64 8.05
N GLN A 90 8.70 11.73 9.37
CA GLN A 90 8.03 10.84 10.32
C GLN A 90 6.51 10.91 10.18
N VAL A 91 5.88 9.74 10.17
CA VAL A 91 4.43 9.60 10.22
C VAL A 91 4.04 9.54 11.70
N PHE A 92 3.25 10.48 12.20
CA PHE A 92 2.78 10.47 13.60
C PHE A 92 1.41 9.81 13.75
N ASP A 93 1.08 9.34 14.96
CA ASP A 93 -0.13 8.56 15.32
C ASP A 93 -1.46 9.21 14.93
N THR A 94 -1.48 10.54 14.89
CA THR A 94 -2.53 11.34 14.27
C THR A 94 -1.87 12.08 13.14
N VAL A 95 -1.77 11.52 11.92
CA VAL A 95 -1.04 12.13 10.78
C VAL A 95 -1.30 13.66 10.75
N PRO A 96 -0.38 14.51 11.28
CA PRO A 96 -0.52 15.94 11.19
C PRO A 96 0.02 16.21 9.80
N MET A 97 -0.90 16.43 8.89
CA MET A 97 -0.75 16.24 7.45
C MET A 97 0.21 17.23 6.76
N GLN A 98 1.05 17.90 7.54
CA GLN A 98 2.15 18.76 7.08
C GLN A 98 3.34 17.95 6.54
N SER A 99 3.37 16.63 6.74
CA SER A 99 4.46 15.74 6.32
C SER A 99 4.25 15.02 4.98
N VAL A 100 3.07 15.14 4.35
CA VAL A 100 2.71 14.37 3.14
C VAL A 100 3.33 14.94 1.84
N GLY A 101 4.02 16.09 1.90
CA GLY A 101 4.59 16.75 0.71
C GLY A 101 5.99 16.29 0.27
N ASN A 102 6.75 15.59 1.12
CA ASN A 102 8.12 15.16 0.82
C ASN A 102 8.17 13.64 0.65
N THR A 103 8.00 13.17 -0.58
CA THR A 103 8.07 11.74 -0.91
C THR A 103 9.19 11.45 -1.90
N SER A 104 9.79 10.26 -1.82
CA SER A 104 10.73 9.76 -2.84
C SER A 104 10.15 8.55 -3.55
N LEU A 105 10.10 8.56 -4.89
CA LEU A 105 9.64 7.42 -5.69
C LEU A 105 10.57 6.23 -5.46
N ILE A 106 10.00 5.07 -5.08
CA ILE A 106 10.77 3.85 -4.83
C ILE A 106 10.47 2.74 -5.85
N GLY A 107 9.32 2.80 -6.54
CA GLY A 107 9.00 1.81 -7.57
C GLY A 107 7.64 2.03 -8.22
N THR A 108 7.44 1.35 -9.33
CA THR A 108 6.21 1.41 -10.13
C THR A 108 5.84 0.02 -10.64
N VAL A 109 4.58 -0.35 -10.51
CA VAL A 109 3.96 -1.50 -11.17
C VAL A 109 3.11 -0.94 -12.30
N PRO A 110 3.53 -1.03 -13.57
CA PRO A 110 2.85 -0.32 -14.67
C PRO A 110 1.47 -0.90 -15.01
N LEU A 111 1.24 -2.18 -14.71
CA LEU A 111 -0.03 -2.86 -14.93
C LEU A 111 -0.30 -3.89 -13.84
N VAL A 112 -1.31 -3.63 -13.02
CA VAL A 112 -1.77 -4.51 -11.96
C VAL A 112 -2.78 -5.50 -12.53
N LYS A 113 -2.58 -6.79 -12.25
CA LYS A 113 -3.46 -7.89 -12.67
C LYS A 113 -3.88 -8.70 -11.46
N MET A 114 -5.06 -9.32 -11.55
CA MET A 114 -5.48 -10.34 -10.59
C MET A 114 -4.54 -11.55 -10.62
N ALA A 115 -4.57 -12.36 -9.56
CA ALA A 115 -3.72 -13.53 -9.39
C ALA A 115 -2.21 -13.26 -9.57
N SER A 116 -1.73 -12.09 -9.12
CA SER A 116 -0.36 -11.63 -9.35
C SER A 116 0.27 -11.08 -8.07
N GLN A 117 1.59 -11.08 -8.04
CA GLN A 117 2.39 -10.52 -6.95
C GLN A 117 3.51 -9.69 -7.56
N TYR A 118 3.77 -8.51 -6.98
CA TYR A 118 4.74 -7.57 -7.50
C TYR A 118 5.64 -7.09 -6.37
N ASN A 119 6.93 -7.40 -6.44
CA ASN A 119 7.94 -6.77 -5.58
C ASN A 119 8.20 -5.37 -6.13
N VAL A 120 7.83 -4.34 -5.36
CA VAL A 120 7.95 -2.93 -5.74
C VAL A 120 9.38 -2.44 -5.52
N ALA A 121 9.91 -2.67 -4.32
CA ALA A 121 11.25 -2.26 -3.93
C ALA A 121 11.77 -3.12 -2.75
N SER A 122 13.09 -3.23 -2.60
CA SER A 122 13.73 -3.85 -1.44
C SER A 122 14.74 -2.91 -0.81
N PHE A 123 14.75 -2.84 0.53
CA PHE A 123 15.54 -1.91 1.32
C PHE A 123 15.76 -2.48 2.74
N PRO A 124 16.73 -1.95 3.52
CA PRO A 124 16.87 -2.33 4.92
C PRO A 124 15.59 -2.05 5.70
N CYS A 125 15.18 -2.95 6.60
CA CYS A 125 14.03 -2.71 7.46
C CYS A 125 14.31 -1.56 8.44
N GLU A 126 13.41 -0.58 8.49
CA GLU A 126 13.46 0.54 9.42
C GLU A 126 12.88 0.15 10.78
N ALA A 127 13.50 -0.85 11.42
CA ALA A 127 12.98 -1.48 12.62
C ALA A 127 12.75 -0.48 13.77
N GLY A 128 11.61 -0.61 14.43
CA GLY A 128 11.16 0.28 15.50
C GLY A 128 10.67 1.65 15.01
N GLN A 129 10.57 1.87 13.70
CA GLN A 129 10.07 3.13 13.13
C GLN A 129 8.67 2.95 12.56
N LYS A 130 7.90 4.04 12.62
CA LYS A 130 6.68 4.20 11.84
C LYS A 130 7.03 4.77 10.47
N VAL A 131 6.70 4.04 9.41
CA VAL A 131 7.01 4.40 8.02
C VAL A 131 5.74 4.54 7.19
N GLY A 132 5.78 5.43 6.19
CA GLY A 132 4.67 5.67 5.28
C GLY A 132 5.06 5.44 3.83
N TYR A 133 4.14 4.84 3.06
CA TYR A 133 4.25 4.72 1.61
C TYR A 133 3.00 5.31 0.96
N GLN A 134 3.18 6.34 0.14
CA GLN A 134 2.13 6.88 -0.70
C GLN A 134 2.02 6.03 -1.96
N VAL A 135 0.80 5.61 -2.28
CA VAL A 135 0.49 4.88 -3.51
C VAL A 135 -0.41 5.76 -4.38
N ASP A 136 -0.02 5.88 -5.64
CA ASP A 136 -0.69 6.67 -6.65
C ASP A 136 -1.09 5.80 -7.83
N SER A 137 -2.29 6.04 -8.37
CA SER A 137 -2.68 5.48 -9.67
C SER A 137 -1.80 6.02 -10.81
N VAL A 138 -1.40 5.14 -11.73
CA VAL A 138 -0.75 5.48 -13.00
C VAL A 138 -1.42 4.74 -14.17
N GLY A 139 -1.30 5.29 -15.38
CA GLY A 139 -1.83 4.65 -16.58
C GLY A 139 -3.36 4.52 -16.62
N GLY A 140 -4.08 5.39 -15.89
CA GLY A 140 -5.54 5.38 -15.82
C GLY A 140 -6.11 4.34 -14.84
N PHE A 141 -5.28 3.77 -13.96
CA PHE A 141 -5.74 2.81 -12.97
C PHE A 141 -6.81 3.42 -12.08
N GLU A 142 -7.87 2.66 -11.84
CA GLU A 142 -8.88 3.04 -10.86
C GLU A 142 -9.28 1.80 -10.10
N ALA A 143 -8.97 1.78 -8.81
CA ALA A 143 -9.31 0.67 -7.95
C ALA A 143 -9.56 1.12 -6.51
N ASP A 144 -10.28 0.27 -5.78
CA ASP A 144 -10.26 0.24 -4.32
C ASP A 144 -10.11 -1.19 -3.83
N TRP A 145 -9.55 -1.33 -2.63
CA TRP A 145 -9.52 -2.62 -1.94
C TRP A 145 -9.41 -2.46 -0.43
N PHE A 146 -9.84 -3.50 0.28
CA PHE A 146 -9.54 -3.70 1.68
C PHE A 146 -8.26 -4.52 1.84
N GLN A 147 -7.38 -4.13 2.76
CA GLN A 147 -6.15 -4.86 3.03
C GLN A 147 -6.48 -6.21 3.69
N MET A 148 -6.03 -7.33 3.11
CA MET A 148 -6.30 -8.67 3.65
C MET A 148 -5.07 -9.57 3.61
N THR A 149 -4.83 -10.31 4.70
CA THR A 149 -3.76 -11.31 4.78
C THR A 149 -4.18 -12.68 4.22
N TYR A 150 -5.49 -12.95 4.15
CA TYR A 150 -6.03 -14.21 3.62
C TYR A 150 -7.38 -14.02 2.89
N PRO A 151 -7.45 -14.18 1.56
CA PRO A 151 -6.30 -14.26 0.65
C PRO A 151 -5.45 -12.99 0.70
N ALA A 152 -4.16 -13.09 0.37
CA ALA A 152 -3.28 -11.93 0.33
C ALA A 152 -3.76 -10.89 -0.70
N LEU A 153 -4.11 -9.70 -0.23
CA LEU A 153 -4.59 -8.57 -1.02
C LEU A 153 -4.07 -7.27 -0.40
N GLY A 154 -3.38 -6.48 -1.23
CA GLY A 154 -2.86 -5.17 -0.84
C GLY A 154 -1.35 -5.14 -0.71
N LEU A 155 -0.85 -4.18 0.07
CA LEU A 155 0.58 -3.85 0.13
C LEU A 155 1.19 -4.37 1.43
N PHE A 156 2.34 -5.03 1.36
CA PHE A 156 2.99 -5.68 2.50
C PHE A 156 4.47 -5.38 2.52
N LEU A 157 5.07 -5.32 3.71
CA LEU A 157 6.52 -5.41 3.89
C LEU A 157 6.89 -6.86 4.17
N LEU A 158 7.39 -7.58 3.17
CA LEU A 158 7.90 -8.93 3.35
C LEU A 158 9.31 -8.86 3.96
N VAL A 159 9.58 -9.65 4.98
CA VAL A 159 10.84 -9.57 5.74
C VAL A 159 11.70 -10.80 5.49
N ARG A 160 13.00 -10.59 5.25
CA ARG A 160 14.00 -11.65 5.07
C ARG A 160 15.27 -11.39 5.87
#